data_AF-A0A2V7VFL1-F1
#
_entry.id   AF-A0A2V7VFL1-F1
#
_cell.length_a   1.000
_cell.length_b   1.000
_cell.length_c   1.000
_cell.angle_alpha   90.00
_cell.angle_beta   90.00
_cell.angle_gamma   90.00
#
_symmetry.space_group_name_H-M   'P 1'
#
loop_
_entity.id
_entity.type
_entity.pdbx_description
1 polymer ?
#
loop_
_entity_poly.entity_id
_entity_poly.type
_entity_poly.pdbx_seq_one_letter_code
_entity_poly.pdbx_strand_id
1 'polypeptide(L)' 'MRTCFGISIVVALASAPRAGAAEKRAITLPDLYCLKGVEEPALAPDGKTLYFLASTPLGGTP' A
#
# COMPACT_ATOMS: atom_id res chain seq x y z
N MET A 1 36.46 -7.78 21.70
CA MET A 1 35.55 -6.66 21.36
C MET A 1 35.05 -6.74 19.91
N ARG A 2 34.61 -7.91 19.43
CA ARG A 2 34.15 -8.13 18.04
C ARG A 2 32.77 -8.77 17.96
N THR A 3 32.38 -9.51 19.00
CA THR A 3 31.12 -10.24 19.12
C THR A 3 29.96 -9.36 19.62
N CYS A 4 30.24 -8.37 20.47
CA CYS A 4 29.20 -7.47 21.00
C CYS A 4 28.57 -6.59 19.90
N PHE A 5 29.34 -6.21 18.88
CA PHE A 5 28.85 -5.36 17.80
C PHE A 5 27.88 -6.11 16.87
N GLY A 6 28.16 -7.38 16.58
CA GLY A 6 27.28 -8.24 15.77
C GLY A 6 25.95 -8.55 16.46
N ILE A 7 25.97 -8.78 17.78
CA ILE A 7 24.75 -9.04 18.56
C ILE A 7 23.83 -7.80 18.58
N SER A 8 24.40 -6.60 18.69
CA SER A 8 23.63 -5.35 18.74
C SER A 8 22.84 -5.08 17.46
N ILE A 9 23.42 -5.39 16.30
CA ILE A 9 22.75 -5.22 14.99
C ILE A 9 21.59 -6.21 14.81
N VAL A 10 21.75 -7.46 15.24
CA VAL A 10 20.70 -8.48 15.09
C VAL A 10 19.49 -8.17 15.98
N VAL A 11 19.73 -7.68 17.20
CA VAL A 11 18.66 -7.26 18.10
C VAL A 11 17.90 -6.04 17.55
N ALA A 12 18.61 -5.07 16.96
CA ALA A 12 17.98 -3.88 16.37
C ALA A 12 17.08 -4.20 15.16
N LEU A 13 17.45 -5.18 14.32
CA LEU A 13 16.59 -5.61 13.21
C LEU A 13 15.35 -6.39 13.67
N ALA A 14 15.43 -7.12 14.79
CA ALA A 14 14.31 -7.90 15.31
C ALA A 14 13.20 -7.03 15.95
N SER A 15 13.54 -5.82 16.41
CA SER A 15 12.58 -4.87 16.99
C SER A 15 11.88 -3.97 15.96
N ALA A 16 12.20 -4.10 14.68
CA ALA A 16 11.52 -3.32 13.65
C ALA A 16 10.02 -3.64 13.68
N PRO A 17 9.13 -2.62 13.76
CA PRO A 17 7.69 -2.86 13.76
C PRO A 17 7.34 -3.63 12.49
N ARG A 18 6.85 -4.85 12.66
CA ARG A 18 6.33 -5.63 11.55
C ARG A 18 5.11 -4.89 11.04
N ALA A 19 5.23 -4.25 9.88
CA ALA A 19 4.11 -3.61 9.21
C ALA A 19 2.95 -4.61 9.24
N GLY A 20 1.88 -4.24 9.93
CA GLY A 20 0.83 -5.16 10.36
C GLY A 20 0.35 -6.00 9.20
N ALA A 21 0.47 -7.33 9.34
CA ALA A 21 -0.17 -8.23 8.40
C ALA A 21 -1.67 -8.01 8.56
N ALA A 22 -2.29 -7.32 7.60
CA ALA A 22 -3.73 -7.16 7.57
C ALA A 22 -4.36 -8.57 7.58
N GLU A 23 -5.27 -8.80 8.51
CA GLU A 23 -5.97 -10.08 8.60
C GLU A 23 -6.70 -10.33 7.28
N LYS A 24 -6.45 -11.49 6.67
CA LYS A 24 -7.02 -11.83 5.38
C LYS A 24 -8.53 -12.06 5.54
N ARG A 25 -9.32 -11.04 5.24
CA ARG A 25 -10.78 -11.08 5.23
C ARG A 25 -11.31 -11.58 3.88
N ALA A 26 -12.43 -12.31 3.88
CA ALA A 26 -13.16 -12.65 2.67
C ALA A 26 -13.82 -11.41 2.05
N ILE A 27 -13.81 -11.29 0.71
CA ILE A 27 -14.48 -10.19 0.02
C ILE A 27 -16.00 -10.35 0.16
N THR A 28 -16.67 -9.24 0.43
CA THR A 28 -18.13 -9.19 0.58
C THR A 28 -18.75 -8.28 -0.48
N LEU A 29 -20.03 -8.47 -0.79
CA LEU A 29 -20.75 -7.65 -1.77
C LEU A 29 -20.61 -6.12 -1.55
N PRO A 30 -20.67 -5.57 -0.31
CA PRO A 30 -20.45 -4.14 -0.10
C PRO A 30 -19.04 -3.67 -0.50
N ASP A 31 -18.03 -4.53 -0.40
CA ASP A 31 -16.66 -4.16 -0.79
C ASP A 31 -16.56 -3.89 -2.30
N LEU A 32 -17.41 -4.54 -3.13
CA LEU A 32 -17.44 -4.32 -4.58
C LEU A 32 -17.87 -2.90 -4.95
N TYR A 33 -18.74 -2.28 -4.14
CA TYR A 33 -19.16 -0.89 -4.35
C TYR A 33 -18.12 0.13 -3.90
N CYS A 34 -17.16 -0.29 -3.08
CA CYS A 34 -16.05 0.53 -2.65
C CYS A 34 -14.88 0.50 -3.64
N LEU A 35 -14.91 -0.39 -4.63
CA LEU A 35 -13.87 -0.47 -5.66
C LEU A 35 -13.84 0.83 -6.47
N LYS A 36 -12.63 1.33 -6.70
CA LYS A 36 -12.38 2.48 -7.58
C LYS A 36 -11.91 1.96 -8.93
N GLY A 37 -12.58 2.39 -9.99
CA GLY A 37 -12.08 2.22 -11.35
C GLY A 37 -10.96 3.21 -11.62
N VAL A 38 -9.93 2.77 -12.33
CA VAL A 38 -8.84 3.61 -12.84
C VAL A 38 -8.76 3.38 -14.33
N GLU A 39 -8.98 4.44 -15.11
CA GLU A 39 -9.07 4.38 -16.56
C GLU A 39 -8.15 5.40 -17.20
N GLU A 40 -7.78 5.14 -18.45
CA GLU A 40 -6.97 6.03 -19.30
C GLU A 40 -5.70 6.60 -18.60
N PRO A 41 -4.81 5.73 -18.08
CA PRO A 41 -3.58 6.22 -17.47
C PRO A 41 -2.68 6.89 -18.52
N ALA A 42 -2.27 8.13 -18.25
CA ALA A 42 -1.40 8.92 -19.09
C ALA A 42 -0.22 9.47 -18.29
N LEU A 43 0.99 9.31 -18.83
CA LEU A 43 2.21 9.76 -18.19
C LEU A 43 2.59 11.14 -18.71
N ALA A 44 2.94 12.06 -17.81
CA ALA A 44 3.39 13.39 -18.19
C ALA A 44 4.71 13.32 -19.00
N PRO A 45 4.98 14.28 -19.89
CA PRO A 45 6.18 14.27 -20.72
C PRO A 45 7.50 14.23 -19.94
N ASP A 46 7.49 14.74 -18.71
CA ASP A 46 8.67 14.78 -17.82
C ASP A 46 8.93 13.45 -17.09
N GLY A 47 8.05 12.46 -17.23
CA GLY A 47 8.20 11.15 -16.62
C GLY A 47 7.74 11.06 -15.16
N LYS A 48 7.36 12.19 -14.54
CA LYS A 48 7.24 12.27 -13.07
C LYS A 48 5.82 12.17 -12.56
N THR A 49 4.83 12.43 -13.41
CA THR A 49 3.42 12.49 -13.03
C THR A 49 2.59 11.53 -13.85
N LEU A 50 1.66 10.83 -13.20
CA LEU A 50 0.68 9.94 -13.82
C LEU A 50 -0.72 10.52 -13.60
N TYR A 51 -1.42 10.80 -14.70
CA TYR A 51 -2.82 11.21 -14.72
C TYR A 51 -3.70 10.00 -15.05
N PHE A 52 -4.90 9.97 -14.49
CA PHE A 52 -5.88 8.92 -14.76
C PHE A 52 -7.29 9.43 -14.47
N LEU A 53 -8.28 8.76 -15.04
CA LEU A 53 -9.69 8.95 -14.71
C LEU A 53 -10.08 7.98 -13.59
N ALA A 54 -10.69 8.51 -12.54
CA ALA A 54 -11.15 7.73 -11.39
C ALA A 54 -12.68 7.61 -11.40
N SER A 55 -13.17 6.38 -11.33
CA SER A 55 -14.60 6.07 -11.44
C SER A 55 -15.09 5.45 -10.13
N THR A 56 -16.17 5.97 -9.56
CA THR A 56 -16.85 5.39 -8.39
C THR A 56 -18.24 4.90 -8.76
N PRO A 57 -18.60 3.64 -8.48
CA PRO A 57 -19.82 3.05 -9.02
C PRO A 57 -21.12 3.68 -8.50
N LEU A 58 -21.10 4.41 -7.37
CA LEU A 58 -22.31 4.98 -6.76
C LEU A 58 -22.16 6.43 -6.26
N GLY A 59 -21.13 7.17 -6.70
CA GLY A 59 -20.97 8.58 -6.34
C GLY A 59 -20.74 8.85 -4.84
N GLY A 60 -20.35 7.84 -4.06
CA GLY A 60 -20.00 8.01 -2.65
C GLY A 60 -18.81 8.97 -2.51
N THR A 61 -19.02 10.04 -1.75
CA THR A 61 -17.97 10.99 -1.36
C THR A 61 -16.80 10.24 -0.70
N PRO A 62 -15.56 10.67 -0.93
CA PRO A 62 -14.36 10.03 -0.36
C PRO A 62 -14.41 9.94 1.17
#